data_AF-A0A7S3UFS6-F1
#
_entry.id   AF-A0A7S3UFS6-F1
#
_cell.length_a   1.000
_cell.length_b   1.000
_cell.length_c   1.000
_cell.angle_alpha   90.00
_cell.angle_beta   90.00
_cell.angle_gamma   90.00
#
_symmetry.space_group_name_H-M   'P 1'
#
loop_
_entity.id
_entity.type
_entity.pdbx_description
1 polymer ?
#
loop_
_entity_poly.entity_id
_entity_poly.type
_entity_poly.pdbx_seq_one_letter_code
_entity_poly.pdbx_strand_id
1 'polypeptide(L)'
;REEDIVGKCTLKFPSLPFVLPLPYDVIATDYDNVALVQGAKSQSFVQIYSRVPNPGADFIARQKALLASLGYAPERIRDTPQDCPAGERTIDDMRRRVDLDGGVEVVP
;
A
#
# COMPACT_ATOMS: atom_id res chain seq x y z
N ARG A 1 -20.07 12.80 8.03
CA ARG A 1 -20.09 11.89 6.86
C ARG A 1 -19.41 10.60 7.30
N GLU A 2 -20.14 9.82 8.08
CA GLU A 2 -19.72 8.52 8.63
C GLU A 2 -20.64 7.42 8.07
N GLU A 3 -21.47 7.79 7.10
CA GLU A 3 -22.66 7.05 6.65
C GLU A 3 -22.36 6.10 5.49
N ASP A 4 -21.12 6.13 4.96
CA ASP A 4 -20.66 5.30 3.83
C ASP A 4 -19.64 4.21 4.24
N ILE A 5 -19.39 4.01 5.53
CA ILE A 5 -18.42 3.01 6.01
C ILE A 5 -19.13 1.68 6.26
N VAL A 6 -18.97 0.73 5.33
CA VAL A 6 -19.60 -0.61 5.36
C VAL A 6 -19.07 -1.51 6.49
N GLY A 7 -17.89 -1.20 7.05
CA GLY A 7 -17.34 -1.89 8.22
C GLY A 7 -15.99 -1.30 8.64
N LYS A 8 -15.67 -1.37 9.94
CA LYS A 8 -14.38 -0.90 10.49
C LYS A 8 -13.40 -2.08 10.58
N CYS A 9 -12.61 -2.29 9.53
CA CYS A 9 -11.54 -3.31 9.54
C CYS A 9 -10.35 -2.85 10.38
N THR A 10 -9.77 -3.74 11.20
CA THR A 10 -8.55 -3.47 11.99
C THR A 10 -7.43 -4.42 11.59
N LEU A 11 -6.19 -3.91 11.53
CA LEU A 11 -5.01 -4.68 11.17
C LEU A 11 -4.20 -5.02 12.44
N LYS A 12 -4.00 -6.32 12.71
CA LYS A 12 -3.15 -6.81 13.80
C LYS A 12 -2.01 -7.62 13.21
N PHE A 13 -0.79 -7.41 13.70
CA PHE A 13 0.36 -8.25 13.33
C PHE A 13 0.76 -9.11 14.54
N PRO A 14 1.04 -10.42 14.35
CA PRO A 14 1.37 -11.32 15.46
C PRO A 14 2.59 -10.89 16.28
N SER A 15 3.57 -10.25 15.64
CA SER A 15 4.85 -9.87 16.24
C SER A 15 4.97 -8.38 16.58
N LEU A 16 3.99 -7.55 16.22
CA LEU A 16 4.00 -6.12 16.57
C LEU A 16 2.96 -5.90 17.68
N PRO A 17 3.40 -5.76 18.95
CA PRO A 17 2.50 -5.67 20.10
C PRO A 17 1.59 -4.44 20.07
N PHE A 18 1.92 -3.45 19.23
CA PHE A 18 1.09 -2.28 18.99
C PHE A 18 1.34 -1.74 17.59
N VAL A 19 0.29 -1.63 16.78
CA VAL A 19 0.31 -0.91 15.50
C VAL A 19 -0.30 0.45 15.78
N LEU A 20 0.51 1.51 15.68
CA LEU A 20 -0.05 2.86 15.70
C LEU A 20 -1.06 2.96 14.54
N PRO A 21 -2.30 3.41 14.79
CA PRO A 21 -3.26 3.69 13.73
C PRO A 21 -2.76 4.90 12.94
N LEU A 22 -1.81 4.66 12.05
CA LEU A 22 -1.32 5.65 11.11
C LEU A 22 -2.34 5.71 9.97
N PRO A 23 -3.01 6.85 9.78
CA PRO A 23 -3.95 6.98 8.68
C PRO A 23 -3.19 6.86 7.36
N TYR A 24 -3.77 6.08 6.46
CA TYR A 24 -3.39 6.03 5.06
C TYR A 24 -4.53 6.61 4.25
N ASP A 25 -4.21 7.56 3.37
CA ASP A 25 -5.17 8.15 2.45
C ASP A 25 -4.91 7.59 1.05
N VAL A 26 -5.94 7.07 0.40
CA VAL A 26 -5.85 6.67 -1.01
C VAL A 26 -6.03 7.93 -1.86
N ILE A 27 -4.94 8.40 -2.46
CA ILE A 27 -4.94 9.59 -3.31
C ILE A 27 -5.67 9.32 -4.63
N ALA A 28 -5.35 8.19 -5.26
CA ALA A 28 -5.92 7.77 -6.53
C ALA A 28 -5.81 6.25 -6.67
N THR A 29 -6.83 5.62 -7.22
CA THR A 29 -6.81 4.18 -7.52
C THR A 29 -7.82 3.87 -8.62
N ASP A 30 -7.49 2.95 -9.51
CA ASP A 30 -8.45 2.33 -10.43
C ASP A 30 -8.98 0.99 -9.90
N TYR A 31 -8.54 0.58 -8.71
CA TYR A 31 -8.80 -0.72 -8.04
C TYR A 31 -8.27 -1.96 -8.77
N ASP A 32 -8.03 -1.86 -10.07
CA ASP A 32 -7.60 -2.95 -10.92
C ASP A 32 -6.09 -3.04 -11.06
N ASN A 33 -5.38 -1.92 -11.28
CA ASN A 33 -3.98 -1.92 -11.71
C ASN A 33 -3.05 -1.03 -10.89
N VAL A 34 -3.54 0.10 -10.37
CA VAL A 34 -2.71 1.13 -9.73
C VAL A 34 -3.37 1.71 -8.49
N ALA A 35 -2.57 1.97 -7.46
CA ALA A 35 -2.99 2.73 -6.29
C ALA A 35 -1.87 3.67 -5.81
N LEU A 36 -2.21 4.93 -5.59
CA LEU A 36 -1.35 5.95 -4.97
C LEU A 36 -1.83 6.17 -3.55
N VAL A 37 -0.96 5.93 -2.58
CA VAL A 37 -1.30 5.94 -1.16
C VAL A 37 -0.38 6.89 -0.43
N GLN A 38 -0.95 7.82 0.33
CA GLN A 38 -0.24 8.65 1.29
C GLN A 38 -0.24 7.95 2.64
N GLY A 39 0.90 7.93 3.31
CA GLY A 39 0.99 7.55 4.72
C GLY A 39 1.32 8.78 5.55
N ALA A 40 0.77 8.84 6.76
CA ALA A 40 0.85 9.99 7.65
C ALA A 40 0.10 11.23 7.12
N LYS A 41 -0.21 12.15 8.04
CA LYS A 41 -0.97 13.39 7.74
C LYS A 41 -0.12 14.46 7.02
N SER A 42 0.98 14.07 6.37
CA SER A 42 1.92 14.96 5.72
C SER A 42 2.46 14.35 4.42
N GLN A 43 3.05 15.18 3.56
CA GLN A 43 3.71 14.75 2.31
C GLN A 43 5.05 14.03 2.56
N SER A 44 5.30 13.50 3.76
CA SER A 44 6.54 12.82 4.10
C SER A 44 6.60 11.39 3.59
N PHE A 45 5.46 10.79 3.24
CA PHE A 45 5.40 9.40 2.80
C PHE A 45 4.31 9.18 1.75
N VAL A 46 4.72 8.62 0.62
CA VAL A 46 3.82 8.23 -0.47
C VAL A 46 4.32 6.92 -1.08
N GLN A 47 3.39 6.06 -1.51
CA GLN A 47 3.66 4.81 -2.19
C GLN A 47 2.83 4.70 -3.47
N ILE A 48 3.42 4.12 -4.49
CA ILE A 48 2.80 3.85 -5.79
C ILE A 48 2.81 2.33 -5.96
N TYR A 49 1.63 1.73 -5.99
CA TYR A 49 1.46 0.29 -6.20
C TYR A 49 1.06 0.01 -7.64
N SER A 50 1.61 -1.05 -8.21
CA SER A 50 1.19 -1.62 -9.50
C SER A 50 0.92 -3.11 -9.35
N ARG A 51 -0.09 -3.62 -10.06
CA ARG A 51 -0.28 -5.08 -10.24
C ARG A 51 0.75 -5.70 -11.18
N VAL A 52 1.33 -4.90 -12.09
CA VAL A 52 2.37 -5.35 -12.99
C VAL A 52 3.71 -5.18 -12.26
N PRO A 53 4.48 -6.25 -12.00
CA PRO A 53 5.69 -6.17 -11.21
C PRO A 53 6.65 -5.10 -11.72
N ASN A 54 6.94 -5.12 -13.03
CA ASN A 54 7.74 -4.11 -13.70
C ASN A 54 6.89 -3.35 -14.74
N PRO A 55 6.22 -2.26 -14.35
CA PRO A 55 5.26 -1.56 -15.21
C PRO A 55 5.93 -0.63 -16.25
N GLY A 56 7.26 -0.50 -16.21
CA GLY A 56 8.05 0.32 -17.13
C GLY A 56 8.16 1.81 -16.76
N ALA A 57 9.12 2.48 -17.37
CA ALA A 57 9.50 3.87 -17.05
C ALA A 57 8.37 4.88 -17.32
N ASP A 58 7.61 4.71 -18.40
CA ASP A 58 6.51 5.62 -18.75
C ASP A 58 5.40 5.61 -17.69
N PHE A 59 5.11 4.44 -17.13
CA PHE A 59 4.16 4.32 -16.02
C PHE A 59 4.68 5.08 -14.80
N ILE A 60 5.94 4.83 -14.40
CA ILE A 60 6.57 5.48 -13.25
C ILE A 60 6.55 7.01 -13.42
N ALA A 61 6.93 7.51 -14.59
CA ALA A 61 6.95 8.94 -14.90
C ALA A 61 5.56 9.58 -14.78
N ARG A 62 4.51 8.93 -15.32
CA ARG A 62 3.14 9.42 -15.21
C ARG A 62 2.67 9.53 -13.76
N GLN A 63 2.94 8.51 -12.94
CA GLN A 63 2.50 8.55 -11.53
C GLN A 63 3.29 9.58 -10.71
N LYS A 64 4.60 9.75 -10.97
CA LYS A 64 5.38 10.81 -10.34
C LYS A 64 4.92 12.21 -10.75
N ALA A 65 4.54 12.41 -12.03
CA ALA A 65 3.98 13.68 -12.50
C ALA A 65 2.64 14.01 -11.83
N LEU A 66 1.77 13.01 -11.65
CA LEU A 66 0.52 13.17 -10.91
C LEU A 66 0.80 13.59 -9.46
N LEU A 67 1.72 12.92 -8.76
CA LEU A 67 2.12 13.31 -7.41
C LEU A 67 2.78 14.69 -7.35
N ALA A 68 3.54 15.09 -8.37
CA ALA A 68 4.11 16.43 -8.47
C ALA A 68 3.03 17.51 -8.47
N SER A 69 1.95 17.29 -9.23
CA SER A 69 0.81 18.23 -9.28
C SER A 69 0.08 18.38 -7.93
N LEU A 70 0.28 17.43 -7.01
CA LEU A 70 -0.25 17.42 -5.65
C LEU A 70 0.76 17.93 -4.60
N GLY A 71 1.91 18.46 -5.04
CA GLY A 71 2.92 19.08 -4.19
C GLY A 71 4.01 18.14 -3.66
N TYR A 72 4.05 16.89 -4.11
CA TYR A 72 5.17 15.99 -3.80
C TYR A 72 6.39 16.31 -4.67
N ALA A 73 7.60 16.15 -4.12
CA ALA A 73 8.82 16.29 -4.90
C ALA A 73 9.17 14.96 -5.60
N PRO A 74 9.11 14.86 -6.95
CA PRO A 74 9.35 13.62 -7.69
C PRO A 74 10.72 12.99 -7.39
N GLU A 75 11.71 13.83 -7.15
CA GLU A 75 13.11 13.41 -6.94
C GLU A 75 13.32 12.71 -5.60
N ARG A 76 12.37 12.90 -4.67
CA ARG A 76 12.34 12.21 -3.37
C ARG A 76 11.62 10.86 -3.46
N ILE A 77 10.90 10.60 -4.55
CA ILE A 77 10.20 9.33 -4.80
C ILE A 77 11.21 8.36 -5.43
N ARG A 78 11.60 7.35 -4.65
CA ARG A 78 12.56 6.33 -5.06
C ARG A 78 11.87 5.20 -5.82
N ASP A 79 12.50 4.76 -6.89
CA ASP A 79 12.04 3.59 -7.64
C ASP A 79 12.48 2.33 -6.90
N THR A 80 11.54 1.44 -6.64
CA THR A 80 11.85 0.14 -6.05
C THR A 80 12.66 -0.69 -7.05
N PRO A 81 13.81 -1.28 -6.66
CA PRO A 81 14.54 -2.19 -7.52
C PRO A 81 13.65 -3.33 -8.03
N GLN A 82 13.66 -3.55 -9.34
CA GLN A 82 12.74 -4.47 -10.03
C GLN A 82 13.32 -5.88 -10.20
N ASP A 83 14.63 -6.03 -10.07
CA ASP A 83 15.37 -7.28 -10.28
C ASP A 83 15.63 -8.05 -8.99
N CYS A 84 14.84 -7.80 -7.95
CA CYS A 84 14.94 -8.57 -6.71
C CYS A 84 14.40 -9.99 -6.96
N PRO A 85 15.12 -11.05 -6.54
CA PRO A 85 14.51 -12.37 -6.47
C PRO A 85 13.25 -12.25 -5.61
N ALA A 86 12.14 -12.82 -6.06
CA ALA A 86 10.96 -12.93 -5.21
C ALA A 86 11.42 -13.55 -3.88
N GLY A 87 11.26 -12.80 -2.78
CA GLY A 87 11.74 -13.27 -1.48
C GLY A 87 11.17 -14.65 -1.18
N GLU A 88 11.89 -15.46 -0.40
CA GLU A 88 11.56 -16.86 -0.07
C GLU A 88 10.14 -17.10 0.49
N ARG A 89 9.40 -16.03 0.81
CA ARG A 89 8.02 -16.06 1.26
C ARG A 89 7.18 -15.11 0.42
N THR A 90 6.27 -15.67 -0.38
CA THR A 90 5.29 -14.88 -1.11
C THR A 90 4.22 -14.34 -0.17
N ILE A 91 3.47 -13.32 -0.59
CA ILE A 91 2.29 -12.85 0.15
C ILE A 91 1.29 -13.99 0.36
N ASP A 92 1.18 -14.92 -0.58
CA ASP A 92 0.29 -16.08 -0.45
C ASP A 92 0.81 -17.10 0.57
N ASP A 93 2.12 -17.22 0.75
CA ASP A 93 2.72 -18.03 1.82
C ASP A 93 2.51 -17.39 3.19
N MET A 94 2.52 -16.05 3.25
CA MET A 94 2.19 -15.32 4.48
C MET A 94 0.70 -15.44 4.81
N ARG A 95 -0.19 -15.32 3.83
CA ARG A 95 -1.64 -15.51 3.99
C ARG A 95 -1.97 -16.89 4.56
N ARG A 96 -1.40 -17.94 3.96
CA ARG A 96 -1.61 -19.32 4.42
C ARG A 96 -1.17 -19.55 5.87
N ARG A 97 -0.15 -18.85 6.36
CA ARG A 97 0.25 -18.91 7.76
C ARG A 97 -0.73 -18.22 8.69
N VAL A 98 -1.27 -17.06 8.29
CA VAL A 98 -2.29 -16.35 9.07
C VAL A 98 -3.55 -17.20 9.22
N ASP A 99 -3.95 -17.93 8.18
CA ASP A 99 -5.11 -18.83 8.24
C ASP A 99 -4.88 -20.05 9.18
N LEU A 100 -3.65 -20.53 9.31
CA LEU A 100 -3.29 -21.67 10.15
C LEU A 100 -3.14 -21.31 11.64
N ASP A 101 -2.71 -20.09 11.97
CA ASP A 101 -2.51 -19.60 13.35
C ASP A 101 -3.76 -18.94 13.96
N GLY A 102 -4.94 -19.10 13.34
CA GLY A 102 -6.21 -18.64 13.91
C GLY A 102 -6.82 -17.38 13.27
N GLY A 103 -6.52 -17.10 12.00
CA GLY A 103 -7.35 -16.29 11.12
C GLY A 103 -7.38 -14.78 11.40
N VAL A 104 -7.56 -14.01 10.33
CA VAL A 104 -8.11 -12.65 10.45
C VAL A 104 -9.60 -12.81 10.69
N GLU A 105 -10.03 -12.76 11.95
CA GLU A 105 -11.45 -12.67 12.27
C GLU A 105 -11.91 -11.24 11.94
N VAL A 106 -12.67 -11.11 10.86
CA VAL A 106 -13.43 -9.89 10.58
C VAL A 106 -14.64 -9.92 11.51
N VAL A 107 -14.46 -9.39 12.73
CA VAL A 107 -15.53 -9.28 13.72
C VAL A 107 -16.46 -8.12 13.29
N PRO A 108 -17.78 -8.34 13.17
CA PRO A 108 -18.75 -7.31 12.75
C PRO A 108 -18.84 -6.13 13.73
#